data_AF-A0A380P7Y2-F1
#
_entry.id   AF-A0A380P7Y2-F1
#
_cell.length_a   1.000
_cell.length_b   1.000
_cell.length_c   1.000
_cell.angle_alpha   90.00
_cell.angle_beta   90.00
_cell.angle_gamma   90.00
#
_symmetry.space_group_name_H-M   'P 1'
#
loop_
_entity.id
_entity.type
_entity.pdbx_description
1 polymer ?
#
loop_
_entity_poly.entity_id
_entity_poly.type
_entity_poly.pdbx_seq_one_letter_code
_entity_poly.pdbx_strand_id
1 'polypeptide(L)'
;MRKEKVLRDPVLNEIHVYDQVILDLIATPEFQRLRRVKQLGVTSEVFHGAEHSRFSHSLGVYEIARRIERHLAQFYPTQTNTDGLWNPEERLVLLCAALLHDLGHGAYSHTFEHIFNTDHEAYTQEIILSPTTQINAVLKQVASDFPEKVAQVIAKTYPNPQVVQLISSQIDADRMDYLLRDAYFTGATYGEFDLARIIQTIHPYAGGIAFADKGMNAIEDYVVSRYQMYVQVYFHPVSRAMEVLLQHLLERAKSVFENHAERGLSNGFMPKALMPLLKGILRLMNT
;
A
#
# COMPACT_ATOMS: atom_id res chain seq x y z
N MET A 1 15.25 -24.76 -12.42
CA MET A 1 15.14 -24.27 -11.02
C MET A 1 14.67 -22.83 -11.07
N ARG A 2 13.54 -22.50 -10.45
CA ARG A 2 13.17 -21.09 -10.23
C ARG A 2 14.23 -20.49 -9.31
N LYS A 3 14.97 -19.48 -9.77
CA LYS A 3 15.96 -18.81 -8.94
C LYS A 3 15.24 -17.79 -8.07
N GLU A 4 15.51 -17.86 -6.78
CA GLU A 4 15.16 -16.80 -5.84
C GLU A 4 15.76 -15.47 -6.31
N LYS A 5 14.93 -14.43 -6.31
CA LYS A 5 15.39 -13.05 -6.49
C LYS A 5 15.34 -12.35 -5.14
N VAL A 6 16.47 -11.82 -4.70
CA VAL A 6 16.58 -11.05 -3.45
C VAL A 6 16.74 -9.57 -3.79
N LEU A 7 15.93 -8.73 -3.17
CA LEU A 7 16.05 -7.26 -3.21
C LEU A 7 16.54 -6.79 -1.83
N ARG A 8 17.53 -5.89 -1.82
CA ARG A 8 17.98 -5.26 -0.58
C ARG A 8 16.97 -4.22 -0.12
N ASP A 9 16.62 -4.25 1.15
CA ASP A 9 15.73 -3.28 1.79
C ASP A 9 16.30 -2.89 3.15
N PRO A 10 16.41 -1.60 3.49
CA PRO A 10 17.05 -1.16 4.73
C PRO A 10 16.23 -1.44 5.98
N VAL A 11 14.91 -1.67 5.87
CA VAL A 11 14.00 -1.89 7.00
C VAL A 11 13.90 -3.38 7.31
N LEU A 12 13.71 -4.20 6.28
CA LEU A 12 13.50 -5.65 6.41
C LEU A 12 14.75 -6.49 6.08
N ASN A 13 15.87 -5.84 5.78
CA ASN A 13 17.16 -6.37 5.27
C ASN A 13 17.09 -6.93 3.84
N GLU A 14 16.19 -7.88 3.62
CA GLU A 14 16.02 -8.60 2.37
C GLU A 14 14.54 -8.85 2.08
N ILE A 15 14.17 -8.69 0.82
CA ILE A 15 12.86 -9.02 0.26
C ILE A 15 13.06 -10.17 -0.71
N HIS A 16 12.37 -11.28 -0.44
CA HIS A 16 12.57 -12.53 -1.16
C HIS A 16 11.42 -12.79 -2.12
N VAL A 17 11.72 -12.88 -3.42
CA VAL A 17 10.73 -13.13 -4.47
C VAL A 17 11.01 -14.46 -5.15
N TYR A 18 10.06 -15.40 -5.02
CA TYR A 18 10.14 -16.75 -5.58
C TYR A 18 9.22 -16.97 -6.78
N ASP A 19 8.09 -16.26 -6.83
CA ASP A 19 7.05 -16.42 -7.83
C ASP A 19 7.29 -15.51 -9.04
N GLN A 20 7.24 -16.07 -10.25
CA GLN A 20 7.43 -15.31 -11.48
C GLN A 20 6.36 -14.23 -11.65
N VAL A 21 5.10 -14.53 -11.30
CA VAL A 21 4.01 -13.55 -11.36
C VAL A 21 4.29 -12.32 -10.48
N ILE A 22 4.93 -12.48 -9.32
CA ILE A 22 5.30 -11.34 -8.46
C ILE A 22 6.40 -10.52 -9.13
N LEU A 23 7.41 -11.15 -9.74
CA LEU A 23 8.44 -10.44 -10.51
C LEU A 23 7.84 -9.67 -11.69
N ASP A 24 6.90 -10.28 -12.39
CA ASP A 24 6.23 -9.68 -13.55
C ASP A 24 5.37 -8.50 -13.11
N LEU A 25 4.61 -8.62 -12.01
CA LEU A 25 3.87 -7.52 -11.39
C LEU A 25 4.79 -6.37 -11.00
N ILE A 26 5.93 -6.67 -10.36
CA ILE A 26 6.92 -5.65 -10.00
C ILE A 26 7.43 -4.92 -11.25
N ALA A 27 7.61 -5.63 -12.37
CA ALA A 27 8.15 -5.05 -13.60
C ALA A 27 7.15 -4.17 -14.37
N THR A 28 5.85 -4.27 -14.08
CA THR A 28 4.81 -3.49 -14.79
C THR A 28 5.00 -1.98 -14.65
N PRO A 29 4.65 -1.17 -15.67
CA PRO A 29 4.76 0.29 -15.62
C PRO A 29 3.88 0.89 -14.52
N GLU A 30 2.72 0.31 -14.25
CA GLU A 30 1.81 0.74 -13.20
C GLU A 30 2.45 0.61 -11.82
N PHE A 31 3.13 -0.51 -11.53
CA PHE A 31 3.83 -0.69 -10.26
C PHE A 31 5.12 0.13 -10.19
N GLN A 32 5.93 0.17 -11.27
CA GLN A 32 7.14 0.99 -11.33
C GLN A 32 6.86 2.49 -11.15
N ARG A 33 5.63 2.95 -11.39
CA ARG A 33 5.24 4.35 -11.13
C ARG A 33 5.35 4.74 -9.67
N LEU A 34 5.15 3.79 -8.76
CA LEU A 34 5.14 4.05 -7.32
C LEU A 34 6.51 4.55 -6.81
N ARG A 35 7.59 4.34 -7.57
CA ARG A 35 8.92 4.91 -7.28
C ARG A 35 8.92 6.45 -7.28
N ARG A 36 7.97 7.07 -7.99
CA ARG A 36 7.84 8.51 -8.15
C ARG A 36 6.79 9.11 -7.21
N VAL A 37 6.23 8.31 -6.31
CA VAL A 37 5.22 8.72 -5.33
C VAL A 37 5.83 8.54 -3.95
N LYS A 38 6.14 9.65 -3.26
CA LYS A 38 6.62 9.61 -1.87
C LYS A 38 5.53 9.03 -0.96
N GLN A 39 5.92 8.19 0.00
CA GLN A 39 5.01 7.59 0.99
C GLN A 39 4.34 8.69 1.82
N LEU A 40 5.14 9.58 2.40
CA LEU A 40 4.67 10.61 3.34
C LEU A 40 4.50 12.01 2.71
N GLY A 41 4.51 12.11 1.38
CA GLY A 41 4.25 13.36 0.66
C GLY A 41 5.10 14.54 1.14
N VAL A 42 4.43 15.62 1.60
CA VAL A 42 5.06 16.86 2.08
C VAL A 42 5.77 16.72 3.42
N THR A 43 5.64 15.59 4.12
CA THR A 43 6.33 15.35 5.40
C THR A 43 7.85 15.40 5.24
N SER A 44 8.37 15.11 4.04
CA SER A 44 9.79 15.28 3.68
C SER A 44 10.32 16.71 3.86
N GLU A 45 9.46 17.73 3.85
CA GLU A 45 9.85 19.12 4.09
C GLU A 45 10.20 19.40 5.57
N VAL A 46 9.78 18.51 6.48
CA VAL A 46 10.06 18.58 7.92
C VAL A 46 11.07 17.50 8.30
N PHE A 47 10.77 16.25 7.93
CA PHE A 47 11.61 15.09 8.14
C PHE A 47 12.34 14.81 6.84
N HIS A 48 13.45 15.50 6.59
CA HIS A 48 14.16 15.47 5.30
C HIS A 48 14.67 14.08 4.87
N GLY A 49 14.71 13.10 5.78
CA GLY A 49 15.00 11.70 5.46
C GLY A 49 13.80 10.92 4.89
N ALA A 50 12.57 11.43 5.04
CA ALA A 50 11.31 10.79 4.64
C ALA A 50 11.05 10.84 3.12
N GLU A 51 12.05 10.41 2.36
CA GLU A 51 12.09 10.39 0.88
C GLU A 51 11.72 9.02 0.29
N HIS A 52 11.33 8.07 1.14
CA HIS A 52 10.92 6.74 0.71
C HIS A 52 9.63 6.78 -0.12
N SER A 53 9.54 5.82 -1.04
CA SER A 53 8.47 5.76 -2.03
C SER A 53 7.43 4.70 -1.69
N ARG A 54 6.23 4.84 -2.25
CA ARG A 54 5.20 3.79 -2.18
C ARG A 54 5.70 2.46 -2.77
N PHE A 55 6.61 2.50 -3.74
CA PHE A 55 7.22 1.27 -4.30
C PHE A 55 7.97 0.46 -3.23
N SER A 56 8.80 1.12 -2.42
CA SER A 56 9.53 0.44 -1.33
C SER A 56 8.58 -0.07 -0.25
N HIS A 57 7.54 0.69 0.05
CA HIS A 57 6.50 0.28 1.00
C HIS A 57 5.73 -0.96 0.50
N SER A 58 5.21 -0.95 -0.73
CA SER A 58 4.50 -2.09 -1.30
C SER A 58 5.35 -3.38 -1.35
N LEU A 59 6.65 -3.27 -1.61
CA LEU A 59 7.56 -4.42 -1.53
C LEU A 59 7.73 -4.93 -0.09
N GLY A 60 7.78 -4.02 0.88
CA GLY A 60 7.87 -4.36 2.29
C GLY A 60 6.60 -5.03 2.82
N VAL A 61 5.42 -4.52 2.47
CA VAL A 61 4.12 -5.15 2.77
C VAL A 61 4.05 -6.56 2.18
N TYR A 62 4.51 -6.74 0.93
CA TYR A 62 4.66 -8.06 0.32
C TYR A 62 5.57 -8.99 1.15
N GLU A 63 6.73 -8.52 1.60
CA GLU A 63 7.67 -9.34 2.37
C GLU A 63 7.12 -9.71 3.75
N ILE A 64 6.44 -8.78 4.45
CA ILE A 64 5.78 -9.07 5.72
C ILE A 64 4.67 -10.09 5.52
N ALA A 65 3.80 -9.91 4.52
CA ALA A 65 2.76 -10.86 4.18
C ALA A 65 3.33 -12.25 3.84
N ARG A 66 4.46 -12.32 3.12
CA ARG A 66 5.18 -13.57 2.83
C ARG A 66 5.73 -14.25 4.08
N ARG A 67 6.30 -13.49 5.02
CA ARG A 67 6.80 -14.04 6.29
C ARG A 67 5.67 -14.60 7.14
N ILE A 68 4.54 -13.89 7.19
CA ILE A 68 3.33 -14.35 7.88
C ILE A 68 2.77 -15.60 7.21
N GLU A 69 2.54 -15.56 5.90
CA GLU A 69 2.02 -16.70 5.13
C GLU A 69 2.87 -17.96 5.36
N ARG A 70 4.20 -17.84 5.28
CA ARG A 70 5.11 -18.95 5.54
C ARG A 70 4.96 -19.50 6.96
N HIS A 71 4.80 -18.63 7.96
CA HIS A 71 4.58 -19.05 9.35
C HIS A 71 3.25 -19.80 9.48
N LEU A 72 2.17 -19.24 8.92
CA LEU A 72 0.84 -19.85 8.95
C LEU A 72 0.80 -21.20 8.23
N ALA A 73 1.38 -21.29 7.03
CA ALA A 73 1.44 -22.54 6.27
C ALA A 73 2.28 -23.62 6.97
N GLN A 74 3.31 -23.24 7.73
CA GLN A 74 4.17 -24.18 8.44
C GLN A 74 3.52 -24.71 9.73
N PHE A 75 2.89 -23.84 10.53
CA PHE A 75 2.46 -24.18 11.88
C PHE A 75 0.95 -24.35 12.03
N TYR A 76 0.18 -23.75 11.13
CA TYR A 76 -1.29 -23.75 11.15
C TYR A 76 -1.91 -24.12 9.80
N PRO A 77 -1.42 -25.15 9.06
CA PRO A 77 -2.06 -25.56 7.81
C PRO A 77 -3.41 -26.23 8.09
N THR A 78 -4.43 -25.84 7.32
CA THR A 78 -5.74 -26.48 7.35
C THR A 78 -5.65 -27.98 7.05
N GLN A 79 -6.38 -28.76 7.83
CA GLN A 79 -6.61 -30.18 7.65
C GLN A 79 -8.03 -30.44 7.12
N THR A 80 -8.96 -29.52 7.39
CA THR A 80 -10.34 -29.57 6.90
C THR A 80 -10.85 -28.16 6.61
N ASN A 81 -11.76 -28.00 5.65
CA ASN A 81 -12.32 -26.69 5.26
C ASN A 81 -13.08 -25.92 6.37
N THR A 82 -13.18 -26.46 7.59
CA THR A 82 -13.94 -25.90 8.70
C THR A 82 -13.14 -25.74 10.00
N ASP A 83 -11.85 -26.10 10.00
CA ASP A 83 -11.01 -26.01 11.21
C ASP A 83 -10.55 -24.59 11.55
N GLY A 84 -10.79 -23.63 10.65
CA GLY A 84 -10.41 -22.23 10.82
C GLY A 84 -8.90 -21.98 10.73
N LEU A 85 -8.13 -22.94 10.25
CA LEU A 85 -6.69 -22.80 10.04
C LEU A 85 -6.38 -22.22 8.65
N TRP A 86 -5.10 -22.02 8.33
CA TRP A 86 -4.67 -21.37 7.10
C TRP A 86 -4.76 -22.31 5.89
N ASN A 87 -5.43 -21.87 4.82
CA ASN A 87 -5.43 -22.57 3.54
C ASN A 87 -4.23 -22.11 2.68
N PRO A 88 -3.24 -22.98 2.39
CA PRO A 88 -2.07 -22.61 1.57
C PRO A 88 -2.41 -22.18 0.13
N GLU A 89 -3.59 -22.53 -0.40
CA GLU A 89 -4.03 -22.08 -1.73
C GLU A 89 -4.26 -20.56 -1.80
N GLU A 90 -4.52 -19.92 -0.65
CA GLU A 90 -4.74 -18.48 -0.53
C GLU A 90 -3.44 -17.67 -0.62
N ARG A 91 -2.29 -18.35 -0.58
CA ARG A 91 -0.96 -17.72 -0.60
C ARG A 91 -0.81 -16.72 -1.72
N LEU A 92 -1.14 -17.10 -2.96
CA LEU A 92 -0.83 -16.25 -4.11
C LEU A 92 -1.74 -15.02 -4.17
N VAL A 93 -3.02 -15.15 -3.83
CA VAL A 93 -3.94 -14.00 -3.79
C VAL A 93 -3.54 -13.04 -2.67
N LEU A 94 -3.13 -13.54 -1.50
CA LEU A 94 -2.60 -12.73 -0.41
C LEU A 94 -1.36 -11.94 -0.86
N LEU A 95 -0.38 -12.60 -1.48
CA LEU A 95 0.86 -11.94 -1.89
C LEU A 95 0.66 -10.91 -3.01
N CYS A 96 -0.22 -11.18 -3.96
CA CYS A 96 -0.57 -10.22 -5.00
C CYS A 96 -1.34 -9.03 -4.41
N ALA A 97 -2.29 -9.25 -3.50
CA ALA A 97 -3.01 -8.17 -2.82
C ALA A 97 -2.06 -7.32 -1.95
N ALA A 98 -1.16 -7.95 -1.20
CA ALA A 98 -0.12 -7.26 -0.42
C ALA A 98 0.75 -6.35 -1.29
N LEU A 99 1.21 -6.85 -2.43
CA LEU A 99 2.01 -6.06 -3.36
C LEU A 99 1.21 -4.89 -3.98
N LEU A 100 -0.06 -5.10 -4.31
CA LEU A 100 -0.84 -4.17 -5.13
C LEU A 100 -1.79 -3.26 -4.33
N HIS A 101 -1.90 -3.40 -3.01
CA HIS A 101 -2.88 -2.65 -2.19
C HIS A 101 -2.83 -1.13 -2.43
N ASP A 102 -1.63 -0.62 -2.65
CA ASP A 102 -1.33 0.81 -2.76
C ASP A 102 -1.26 1.36 -4.20
N LEU A 103 -1.64 0.53 -5.19
CA LEU A 103 -1.41 0.80 -6.61
C LEU A 103 -2.19 2.01 -7.14
N GLY A 104 -3.30 2.37 -6.51
CA GLY A 104 -4.18 3.49 -6.87
C GLY A 104 -3.71 4.85 -6.34
N HIS A 105 -2.73 4.92 -5.44
CA HIS A 105 -2.31 6.19 -4.84
C HIS A 105 -1.67 7.15 -5.85
N GLY A 106 -2.23 8.35 -5.95
CA GLY A 106 -1.63 9.48 -6.68
C GLY A 106 -0.50 10.17 -5.90
N ALA A 107 0.13 11.16 -6.53
CA ALA A 107 1.02 12.08 -5.82
C ALA A 107 0.22 12.84 -4.74
N TYR A 108 0.77 12.97 -3.53
CA TYR A 108 0.10 13.65 -2.41
C TYR A 108 -1.34 13.17 -2.18
N SER A 109 -1.55 11.85 -2.24
CA SER A 109 -2.86 11.20 -2.41
C SER A 109 -3.97 11.77 -1.54
N HIS A 110 -3.78 11.99 -0.23
CA HIS A 110 -4.85 12.55 0.62
C HIS A 110 -5.28 13.95 0.19
N THR A 111 -4.32 14.83 -0.12
CA THR A 111 -4.59 16.16 -0.64
C THR A 111 -5.30 16.10 -1.99
N PHE A 112 -4.92 15.16 -2.85
CA PHE A 112 -5.55 14.95 -4.15
C PHE A 112 -6.98 14.38 -4.05
N GLU A 113 -7.21 13.42 -3.16
CA GLU A 113 -8.51 12.82 -2.89
C GLU A 113 -9.53 13.86 -2.46
N HIS A 114 -9.14 14.76 -1.56
CA HIS A 114 -10.01 15.83 -1.11
C HIS A 114 -10.40 16.80 -2.24
N ILE A 115 -9.47 17.16 -3.13
CA ILE A 115 -9.69 18.21 -4.15
C ILE A 115 -10.38 17.68 -5.41
N PHE A 116 -10.07 16.44 -5.78
CA PHE A 116 -10.55 15.82 -7.01
C PHE A 116 -11.60 14.72 -6.75
N ASN A 117 -11.97 14.50 -5.49
CA ASN A 117 -12.95 13.50 -5.05
C ASN A 117 -12.62 12.10 -5.59
N THR A 118 -11.35 11.71 -5.43
CA THR A 118 -10.81 10.42 -5.85
C THR A 118 -10.78 9.45 -4.69
N ASP A 119 -10.82 8.16 -4.98
CA ASP A 119 -10.69 7.09 -3.99
C ASP A 119 -9.57 6.14 -4.45
N HIS A 120 -8.45 6.12 -3.72
CA HIS A 120 -7.32 5.27 -4.07
C HIS A 120 -7.67 3.78 -4.09
N GLU A 121 -8.57 3.28 -3.22
CA GLU A 121 -8.99 1.88 -3.25
C GLU A 121 -9.73 1.59 -4.56
N ALA A 122 -10.65 2.48 -4.96
CA ALA A 122 -11.37 2.37 -6.23
C ALA A 122 -10.40 2.43 -7.44
N TYR A 123 -9.41 3.32 -7.43
CA TYR A 123 -8.39 3.38 -8.48
C TYR A 123 -7.50 2.14 -8.51
N THR A 124 -7.14 1.59 -7.35
CA THR A 124 -6.41 0.32 -7.26
C THR A 124 -7.21 -0.79 -7.95
N GLN A 125 -8.51 -0.90 -7.67
CA GLN A 125 -9.38 -1.87 -8.33
C GLN A 125 -9.49 -1.62 -9.84
N GLU A 126 -9.63 -0.37 -10.27
CA GLU A 126 -9.67 -0.01 -11.70
C GLU A 126 -8.40 -0.48 -12.43
N ILE A 127 -7.22 -0.25 -11.84
CA ILE A 127 -5.95 -0.69 -12.42
C ILE A 127 -5.88 -2.22 -12.51
N ILE A 128 -6.32 -2.92 -11.47
CA ILE A 128 -6.29 -4.39 -11.41
C ILE A 128 -7.25 -5.02 -12.41
N LEU A 129 -8.45 -4.47 -12.56
CA LEU A 129 -9.53 -5.04 -13.37
C LEU A 129 -9.48 -4.59 -14.84
N SER A 130 -8.86 -3.45 -15.14
CA SER A 130 -8.82 -2.91 -16.50
C SER A 130 -8.03 -3.81 -17.46
N PRO A 131 -8.63 -4.29 -18.56
CA PRO A 131 -7.93 -5.13 -19.55
C PRO A 131 -6.78 -4.42 -20.28
N THR A 132 -6.67 -3.10 -20.16
CA THR A 132 -5.62 -2.32 -20.81
C THR A 132 -4.33 -2.23 -19.99
N THR A 133 -4.33 -2.68 -18.73
CA THR A 133 -3.15 -2.60 -17.85
C THR A 133 -2.30 -3.86 -17.96
N GLN A 134 -0.98 -3.69 -17.78
CA GLN A 134 -0.09 -4.86 -17.72
C GLN A 134 -0.33 -5.67 -16.44
N ILE A 135 -0.76 -5.00 -15.36
CA ILE A 135 -1.18 -5.67 -14.12
C ILE A 135 -2.27 -6.70 -14.39
N ASN A 136 -3.35 -6.31 -15.07
CA ASN A 136 -4.43 -7.24 -15.41
C ASN A 136 -3.93 -8.40 -16.29
N ALA A 137 -3.11 -8.08 -17.29
CA ALA A 137 -2.53 -9.07 -18.20
C ALA A 137 -1.67 -10.11 -17.46
N VAL A 138 -0.88 -9.68 -16.47
CA VAL A 138 -0.06 -10.58 -15.64
C VAL A 138 -0.95 -11.42 -14.70
N LEU A 139 -1.93 -10.81 -14.02
CA LEU A 139 -2.82 -11.54 -13.11
C LEU A 139 -3.65 -12.62 -13.84
N LYS A 140 -4.09 -12.36 -15.08
CA LYS A 140 -4.81 -13.33 -15.91
C LYS A 140 -4.00 -14.55 -16.32
N GLN A 141 -2.67 -14.51 -16.23
CA GLN A 141 -1.83 -15.69 -16.46
C GLN A 141 -1.96 -16.73 -15.34
N VAL A 142 -2.43 -16.32 -14.16
CA VAL A 142 -2.71 -17.22 -13.03
C VAL A 142 -4.04 -17.94 -13.26
N ALA A 143 -5.12 -17.19 -13.42
CA ALA A 143 -6.45 -17.67 -13.79
C ALA A 143 -7.30 -16.50 -14.32
N SER A 144 -8.35 -16.79 -15.09
CA SER A 144 -9.20 -15.76 -15.70
C SER A 144 -9.94 -14.88 -14.69
N ASP A 145 -10.28 -15.44 -13.52
CA ASP A 145 -10.99 -14.78 -12.41
C ASP A 145 -10.04 -14.26 -11.32
N PHE A 146 -8.72 -14.41 -11.51
CA PHE A 146 -7.73 -14.02 -10.51
C PHE A 146 -7.64 -12.51 -10.27
N PRO A 147 -7.73 -11.62 -11.29
CA PRO A 147 -7.80 -10.17 -11.06
C PRO A 147 -8.95 -9.78 -10.12
N GLU A 148 -10.13 -10.38 -10.30
CA GLU A 148 -11.31 -10.14 -9.47
C GLU A 148 -11.07 -10.54 -8.02
N LYS A 149 -10.44 -11.71 -7.78
CA LYS A 149 -10.08 -12.16 -6.43
C LYS A 149 -9.14 -11.17 -5.73
N VAL A 150 -8.10 -10.70 -6.42
CA VAL A 150 -7.16 -9.70 -5.85
C VAL A 150 -7.87 -8.39 -5.55
N ALA A 151 -8.72 -7.90 -6.47
CA ALA A 151 -9.51 -6.69 -6.27
C ALA A 151 -10.51 -6.82 -5.09
N GLN A 152 -11.09 -8.00 -4.87
CA GLN A 152 -11.97 -8.28 -3.74
C GLN A 152 -11.25 -8.23 -2.39
N VAL A 153 -9.99 -8.65 -2.32
CA VAL A 153 -9.20 -8.54 -1.07
C VAL A 153 -9.03 -7.08 -0.69
N ILE A 154 -8.68 -6.23 -1.66
CA ILE A 154 -8.46 -4.79 -1.46
C ILE A 154 -9.76 -4.10 -1.06
N ALA A 155 -10.87 -4.45 -1.72
CA ALA A 155 -12.20 -3.97 -1.34
C ALA A 155 -12.80 -4.63 -0.09
N LYS A 156 -12.07 -5.51 0.59
CA LYS A 156 -12.51 -6.20 1.83
C LYS A 156 -13.81 -7.01 1.64
N THR A 157 -14.05 -7.48 0.41
CA THR A 157 -15.20 -8.31 0.02
C THR A 157 -14.81 -9.75 -0.30
N TYR A 158 -13.52 -10.08 -0.22
CA TYR A 158 -13.04 -11.46 -0.43
C TYR A 158 -13.57 -12.39 0.68
N PRO A 159 -14.02 -13.61 0.35
CA PRO A 159 -14.74 -14.46 1.31
C PRO A 159 -13.91 -14.90 2.52
N ASN A 160 -12.59 -15.01 2.37
CA ASN A 160 -11.70 -15.46 3.44
C ASN A 160 -11.26 -14.27 4.32
N PRO A 161 -11.76 -14.16 5.57
CA PRO A 161 -11.42 -13.04 6.45
C PRO A 161 -9.95 -13.04 6.86
N GLN A 162 -9.27 -14.20 6.86
CA GLN A 162 -7.84 -14.29 7.17
C GLN A 162 -7.03 -13.52 6.14
N VAL A 163 -7.32 -13.71 4.84
CA VAL A 163 -6.64 -13.01 3.74
C VAL A 163 -6.88 -11.51 3.82
N VAL A 164 -8.14 -11.09 4.05
CA VAL A 164 -8.49 -9.66 4.15
C VAL A 164 -7.78 -9.00 5.33
N GLN A 165 -7.82 -9.61 6.52
CA GLN A 165 -7.26 -9.00 7.74
C GLN A 165 -5.73 -8.93 7.75
N LEU A 166 -5.04 -9.81 7.00
CA LEU A 166 -3.60 -9.73 6.82
C LEU A 166 -3.17 -8.51 5.99
N ILE A 167 -4.06 -7.96 5.15
CA ILE A 167 -3.81 -6.76 4.36
C ILE A 167 -4.41 -5.51 5.02
N SER A 168 -5.63 -5.62 5.57
CA SER A 168 -6.36 -4.51 6.17
C SER A 168 -7.09 -4.95 7.45
N SER A 169 -6.53 -4.55 8.59
CA SER A 169 -7.10 -4.69 9.94
C SER A 169 -6.55 -3.60 10.88
N GLN A 170 -6.48 -3.87 12.19
CA GLN A 170 -5.77 -3.00 13.14
C GLN A 170 -4.28 -3.31 13.23
N ILE A 171 -3.89 -4.55 12.87
CA ILE A 171 -2.52 -5.08 12.92
C ILE A 171 -2.34 -5.93 11.67
N ASP A 172 -2.07 -5.28 10.54
CA ASP A 172 -1.94 -5.87 9.22
C ASP A 172 -0.53 -5.64 8.65
N ALA A 173 -0.21 -6.27 7.53
CA ALA A 173 1.10 -6.14 6.89
C ALA A 173 1.38 -4.72 6.39
N ASP A 174 0.35 -3.98 5.98
CA ASP A 174 0.44 -2.57 5.57
C ASP A 174 0.97 -1.70 6.71
N ARG A 175 0.25 -1.68 7.84
CA ARG A 175 0.60 -0.93 9.05
C ARG A 175 1.93 -1.33 9.63
N MET A 176 2.22 -2.63 9.63
CA MET A 176 3.50 -3.09 10.14
C MET A 176 4.66 -2.57 9.28
N ASP A 177 4.55 -2.55 7.95
CA ASP A 177 5.61 -2.00 7.10
C ASP A 177 5.71 -0.49 7.27
N TYR A 178 4.61 0.26 7.09
CA TYR A 178 4.73 1.72 7.08
C TYR A 178 5.19 2.25 8.42
N LEU A 179 4.79 1.68 9.57
CA LEU A 179 5.25 2.17 10.87
C LEU A 179 6.77 2.02 11.02
N LEU A 180 7.31 0.84 10.72
CA LEU A 180 8.75 0.58 10.78
C LEU A 180 9.52 1.42 9.75
N ARG A 181 8.99 1.50 8.53
CA ARG A 181 9.64 2.21 7.43
C ARG A 181 9.61 3.72 7.64
N ASP A 182 8.47 4.27 8.03
CA ASP A 182 8.35 5.69 8.33
C ASP A 182 9.26 6.07 9.50
N ALA A 183 9.30 5.25 10.56
CA ALA A 183 10.22 5.46 11.69
C ALA A 183 11.69 5.49 11.22
N TYR A 184 12.08 4.50 10.41
CA TYR A 184 13.44 4.40 9.85
C TYR A 184 13.83 5.63 9.03
N PHE A 185 12.99 6.06 8.09
CA PHE A 185 13.32 7.18 7.19
C PHE A 185 13.14 8.55 7.82
N THR A 186 12.25 8.70 8.82
CA THR A 186 12.11 9.97 9.56
C THR A 186 13.15 10.12 10.67
N GLY A 187 13.79 9.02 11.10
CA GLY A 187 14.66 8.99 12.26
C GLY A 187 13.90 9.00 13.61
N ALA A 188 12.59 8.76 13.59
CA ALA A 188 11.77 8.69 14.79
C ALA A 188 11.96 7.33 15.50
N THR A 189 12.97 7.23 16.36
CA THR A 189 13.35 6.00 17.08
C THR A 189 12.29 5.44 18.03
N TYR A 190 11.18 6.14 18.23
CA TYR A 190 10.06 5.69 19.06
C TYR A 190 9.06 4.81 18.28
N GLY A 191 9.19 4.68 16.96
CA GLY A 191 8.27 3.89 16.13
C GLY A 191 8.64 2.40 15.96
N GLU A 192 9.66 1.92 16.66
CA GLU A 192 10.16 0.55 16.50
C GLU A 192 9.42 -0.46 17.41
N PHE A 193 9.02 -1.59 16.82
CA PHE A 193 8.43 -2.72 17.54
C PHE A 193 8.96 -4.06 17.00
N ASP A 194 8.84 -5.13 17.79
CA ASP A 194 9.36 -6.45 17.41
C ASP A 194 8.41 -7.18 16.44
N LEU A 195 8.60 -6.91 15.14
CA LEU A 195 7.90 -7.59 14.06
C LEU A 195 8.06 -9.11 14.11
N ALA A 196 9.24 -9.62 14.46
CA ALA A 196 9.49 -11.06 14.49
C ALA A 196 8.64 -11.73 15.58
N ARG A 197 8.50 -11.08 16.75
CA ARG A 197 7.65 -11.57 17.83
C ARG A 197 6.17 -11.54 17.46
N ILE A 198 5.70 -10.48 16.78
CA ILE A 198 4.31 -10.41 16.29
C ILE A 198 4.04 -11.59 15.34
N ILE A 199 4.90 -11.81 14.34
CA ILE A 199 4.75 -12.92 13.38
C ILE A 199 4.78 -14.28 14.07
N GLN A 200 5.61 -14.49 15.11
CA GLN A 200 5.67 -15.76 15.84
C GLN A 200 4.41 -16.05 16.70
N THR A 201 3.58 -15.05 16.93
CA THR A 201 2.40 -15.16 17.80
C THR A 201 1.09 -14.96 17.06
N ILE A 202 1.15 -14.68 15.75
CA ILE A 202 -0.01 -14.59 14.87
C ILE A 202 -0.67 -15.98 14.72
N HIS A 203 -1.99 -16.03 14.74
CA HIS A 203 -2.75 -17.27 14.71
C HIS A 203 -4.00 -17.11 13.84
N PRO A 204 -4.26 -18.02 12.88
CA PRO A 204 -5.48 -17.98 12.09
C PRO A 204 -6.63 -18.61 12.89
N TYR A 205 -7.84 -18.11 12.69
CA TYR A 205 -9.06 -18.75 13.17
C TYR A 205 -10.18 -18.57 12.14
N ALA A 206 -11.34 -19.20 12.35
CA ALA A 206 -12.44 -19.14 11.39
C ALA A 206 -12.92 -17.71 11.08
N GLY A 207 -12.74 -16.76 12.00
CA GLY A 207 -13.12 -15.35 11.83
C GLY A 207 -11.98 -14.42 11.37
N GLY A 208 -10.78 -14.92 11.10
CA GLY A 208 -9.65 -14.11 10.62
C GLY A 208 -8.35 -14.38 11.37
N ILE A 209 -7.70 -13.31 11.84
CA ILE A 209 -6.38 -13.33 12.47
C ILE A 209 -6.48 -12.89 13.94
N ALA A 210 -5.84 -13.65 14.81
CA ALA A 210 -5.67 -13.36 16.22
C ALA A 210 -4.19 -13.46 16.61
N PHE A 211 -3.89 -13.14 17.87
CA PHE A 211 -2.55 -13.26 18.43
C PHE A 211 -2.60 -14.06 19.73
N ALA A 212 -1.64 -14.96 19.93
CA ALA A 212 -1.53 -15.74 21.14
C ALA A 212 -1.14 -14.85 22.33
N ASP A 213 -1.70 -15.11 23.52
CA ASP A 213 -1.48 -14.30 24.75
C ASP A 213 0.00 -14.09 25.09
N LYS A 214 0.86 -15.08 24.79
CA LYS A 214 2.32 -14.98 24.98
C LYS A 214 2.97 -13.85 24.16
N GLY A 215 2.28 -13.29 23.18
CA GLY A 215 2.69 -12.18 22.33
C GLY A 215 2.20 -10.82 22.78
N MET A 216 1.43 -10.72 23.88
CA MET A 216 0.77 -9.48 24.31
C MET A 216 1.71 -8.27 24.33
N ASN A 217 2.88 -8.39 24.95
CA ASN A 217 3.83 -7.28 25.07
C ASN A 217 4.27 -6.75 23.69
N ALA A 218 4.44 -7.60 22.68
CA ALA A 218 4.81 -7.14 21.34
C ALA A 218 3.65 -6.42 20.64
N ILE A 219 2.40 -6.78 20.98
CA ILE A 219 1.21 -6.07 20.52
C ILE A 219 1.07 -4.72 21.23
N GLU A 220 1.34 -4.66 22.53
CA GLU A 220 1.39 -3.40 23.30
C GLU A 220 2.45 -2.45 22.72
N ASP A 221 3.66 -2.95 22.47
CA ASP A 221 4.75 -2.18 21.85
C ASP A 221 4.35 -1.66 20.46
N TYR A 222 3.68 -2.47 19.64
CA TYR A 222 3.12 -2.01 18.36
C TYR A 222 2.10 -0.88 18.54
N VAL A 223 1.18 -0.99 19.50
CA VAL A 223 0.17 0.05 19.76
C VAL A 223 0.82 1.35 20.25
N VAL A 224 1.81 1.26 21.14
CA VAL A 224 2.57 2.42 21.65
C VAL A 224 3.36 3.08 20.51
N SER A 225 4.06 2.29 19.70
CA SER A 225 4.83 2.75 18.55
C SER A 225 3.92 3.47 17.54
N ARG A 226 2.76 2.88 17.24
CA ARG A 226 1.74 3.50 16.39
C ARG A 226 1.30 4.85 16.97
N TYR A 227 0.93 4.90 18.25
CA TYR A 227 0.55 6.17 18.88
C TYR A 227 1.64 7.24 18.78
N GLN A 228 2.89 6.87 19.05
CA GLN A 228 4.03 7.79 18.99
C GLN A 228 4.26 8.31 17.57
N MET A 229 4.17 7.45 16.54
CA MET A 229 4.27 7.86 15.14
C MET A 229 3.19 8.86 14.74
N TYR A 230 1.94 8.67 15.20
CA TYR A 230 0.87 9.64 14.97
C TYR A 230 1.16 11.00 15.58
N VAL A 231 1.56 11.04 16.85
CA VAL A 231 1.80 12.32 17.55
C VAL A 231 3.04 13.04 17.03
N GLN A 232 4.11 12.30 16.74
CA GLN A 232 5.41 12.89 16.40
C GLN A 232 5.56 13.19 14.90
N VAL A 233 5.07 12.31 14.02
CA VAL A 233 5.28 12.41 12.57
C VAL A 233 4.01 12.82 11.86
N TYR A 234 2.96 12.00 11.91
CA TYR A 234 1.78 12.21 11.06
C TYR A 234 1.00 13.49 11.41
N PHE A 235 0.95 13.86 12.69
CA PHE A 235 0.28 15.07 13.15
C PHE A 235 1.20 16.26 13.39
N HIS A 236 2.47 16.17 12.95
CA HIS A 236 3.41 17.27 13.08
C HIS A 236 2.84 18.56 12.48
N PRO A 237 2.77 19.67 13.23
CA PRO A 237 2.03 20.86 12.83
C PRO A 237 2.56 21.49 11.54
N VAL A 238 3.88 21.45 11.32
CA VAL A 238 4.49 21.99 10.09
C VAL A 238 4.13 21.15 8.87
N SER A 239 4.12 19.81 8.97
CA SER A 239 3.74 18.93 7.86
C SER A 239 2.28 19.15 7.47
N ARG A 240 1.39 19.25 8.47
CA ARG A 240 -0.03 19.57 8.25
C ARG A 240 -0.23 20.97 7.66
N ALA A 241 0.54 21.97 8.10
CA ALA A 241 0.49 23.30 7.52
C ALA A 241 0.91 23.29 6.04
N MET A 242 1.95 22.54 5.68
CA MET A 242 2.38 22.35 4.29
C MET A 242 1.31 21.65 3.44
N GLU A 243 0.60 20.67 4.01
CA GLU A 243 -0.51 20.00 3.34
C GLU A 243 -1.67 20.97 3.04
N VAL A 244 -2.03 21.82 4.00
CA VAL A 244 -3.06 22.86 3.82
C VAL A 244 -2.64 23.88 2.74
N LEU A 245 -1.36 24.27 2.70
CA LEU A 245 -0.84 25.14 1.64
C LEU A 245 -0.92 24.49 0.26
N LEU A 246 -0.54 23.21 0.16
CA LEU A 246 -0.64 22.44 -1.07
C LEU A 246 -2.11 22.32 -1.52
N GLN A 247 -3.02 22.05 -0.59
CA GLN A 247 -4.44 21.98 -0.86
C GLN A 247 -4.96 23.30 -1.46
N HIS A 248 -4.75 24.44 -0.78
CA HIS A 248 -5.20 25.73 -1.28
C HIS A 248 -4.54 26.11 -2.61
N LEU A 249 -3.29 25.73 -2.84
CA LEU A 249 -2.61 25.94 -4.12
C LEU A 249 -3.30 25.19 -5.26
N LEU A 250 -3.62 23.90 -5.05
CA LEU A 250 -4.28 23.07 -6.05
C LEU A 250 -5.74 23.49 -6.28
N GLU A 251 -6.48 23.84 -5.23
CA GLU A 251 -7.83 24.41 -5.33
C GLU A 251 -7.80 25.73 -6.11
N ARG A 252 -6.82 26.59 -5.85
CA ARG A 252 -6.66 27.83 -6.60
C ARG A 252 -6.33 27.55 -8.07
N ALA A 253 -5.47 26.58 -8.35
CA ALA A 253 -5.15 26.18 -9.72
C ALA A 253 -6.40 25.66 -10.46
N LYS A 254 -7.23 24.85 -9.80
CA LYS A 254 -8.52 24.38 -10.31
C LYS A 254 -9.50 25.53 -10.59
N SER A 255 -9.68 26.43 -9.62
CA SER A 255 -10.53 27.62 -9.80
C SER A 255 -10.07 28.51 -10.96
N VAL A 256 -8.75 28.72 -11.10
CA VAL A 256 -8.20 29.49 -12.22
C VAL A 256 -8.45 28.78 -13.54
N PHE A 257 -8.31 27.45 -13.58
CA PHE A 257 -8.61 26.65 -14.77
C PHE A 257 -10.10 26.68 -15.14
N GLU A 258 -11.02 26.58 -14.19
CA GLU A 258 -12.46 26.61 -14.48
C GLU A 258 -12.91 28.00 -14.99
N ASN A 259 -12.30 29.07 -14.48
CA ASN A 259 -12.67 30.46 -14.80
C ASN A 259 -11.70 31.16 -15.76
N HIS A 260 -10.82 30.41 -16.45
CA HIS A 260 -9.75 31.01 -17.27
C HIS A 260 -10.29 31.90 -18.40
N ALA A 261 -11.38 31.47 -19.05
CA ALA A 261 -12.00 32.20 -20.17
C ALA A 261 -12.57 33.55 -19.71
N GLU A 262 -13.24 33.60 -18.56
CA GLU A 262 -13.77 34.83 -17.96
C GLU A 262 -12.67 35.82 -17.54
N ARG A 263 -11.48 35.29 -17.25
CA ARG A 263 -10.29 36.08 -16.88
C ARG A 263 -9.45 36.51 -18.08
N GLY A 264 -9.90 36.23 -19.31
CA GLY A 264 -9.15 36.54 -20.54
C GLY A 264 -7.86 35.75 -20.70
N LEU A 265 -7.71 34.63 -19.99
CA LEU A 265 -6.54 33.76 -20.05
C LEU A 265 -6.76 32.67 -21.12
N SER A 266 -5.77 32.47 -22.00
CA SER A 266 -5.79 31.35 -22.95
C SER A 266 -5.41 30.05 -22.25
N ASN A 267 -5.74 28.88 -22.82
CA ASN A 267 -5.31 27.59 -22.28
C ASN A 267 -3.78 27.37 -22.30
N GLY A 268 -3.00 28.29 -22.87
CA GLY A 268 -1.55 28.16 -23.05
C GLY A 268 -0.71 28.28 -21.78
N PHE A 269 -1.24 28.84 -20.68
CA PHE A 269 -0.50 28.96 -19.41
C PHE A 269 -0.55 27.68 -18.56
N MET A 270 -1.39 26.71 -18.92
CA MET A 270 -1.62 25.52 -18.09
C MET A 270 -0.60 24.41 -18.37
N PRO A 271 0.07 23.86 -17.35
CA PRO A 271 0.95 22.72 -17.52
C PRO A 271 0.18 21.54 -18.10
N LYS A 272 0.62 21.02 -19.27
CA LYS A 272 -0.03 19.89 -19.94
C LYS A 272 -0.19 18.66 -19.02
N ALA A 273 0.74 18.46 -18.09
CA ALA A 273 0.72 17.36 -17.12
C ALA A 273 -0.46 17.43 -16.12
N LEU A 274 -0.96 18.63 -15.80
CA LEU A 274 -2.08 18.81 -14.87
C LEU A 274 -3.44 18.80 -15.57
N MET A 275 -3.48 18.88 -16.90
CA MET A 275 -4.73 18.98 -17.66
C MET A 275 -5.67 17.78 -17.49
N PRO A 276 -5.20 16.52 -17.47
CA PRO A 276 -6.09 15.39 -17.21
C PRO A 276 -6.76 15.52 -15.85
N LEU A 277 -5.97 15.79 -14.80
CA LEU A 277 -6.43 15.98 -13.43
C LEU A 277 -7.47 17.11 -13.31
N LEU A 278 -7.16 18.28 -13.86
CA LEU A 278 -8.03 19.46 -13.78
C LEU A 278 -9.34 19.30 -14.56
N LYS A 279 -9.37 18.42 -15.56
CA LYS A 279 -10.58 18.04 -16.29
C LYS A 279 -11.36 16.91 -15.60
N GLY A 280 -10.91 16.43 -14.44
CA GLY A 280 -11.48 15.25 -13.77
C GLY A 280 -11.19 13.93 -14.51
N ILE A 281 -10.23 13.93 -15.43
CA ILE A 281 -9.81 12.77 -16.22
C ILE A 281 -8.55 12.19 -15.58
N LEU A 282 -8.72 11.34 -14.57
CA LEU A 282 -7.65 10.46 -14.09
C LEU A 282 -7.62 9.21 -14.96
N ARG A 283 -7.13 9.36 -16.19
CA ARG A 283 -6.84 8.19 -17.02
C ARG A 283 -5.45 7.68 -16.68
N LEU A 284 -5.34 6.37 -16.49
CA LEU A 284 -4.08 5.65 -16.68
C LEU A 284 -3.61 5.98 -18.11
N MET A 285 -2.66 6.90 -18.24
CA MET A 285 -2.17 7.27 -19.56
C MET A 285 -1.48 6.05 -20.16
N ASN A 286 -2.02 5.56 -21.28
CA ASN A 286 -1.25 4.78 -22.23
C ASN A 286 -0.06 5.66 -22.66
N THR A 287 1.14 5.32 -22.18
CA THR A 287 2.39 5.71 -22.85
C THR A 287 2.57 4.88 -24.10
#